data_AF-A0A6L4YIV8-F1
#
_entry.id   AF-A0A6L4YIV8-F1
#
_cell.length_a   1.000
_cell.length_b   1.000
_cell.length_c   1.000
_cell.angle_alpha   90.00
_cell.angle_beta   90.00
_cell.angle_gamma   90.00
#
_symmetry.space_group_name_H-M   'P 1'
#
loop_
_entity.id
_entity.type
_entity.pdbx_description
1 polymer ?
#
loop_
_entity_poly.entity_id
_entity_poly.type
_entity_poly.pdbx_seq_one_letter_code
_entity_poly.pdbx_strand_id
1 'polypeptide(L)'
;MMVEDAPKSRSPVKDTSPHFPVFPEFKNASYLERYDLLCQKLVQEQLYTTAGLITSKRSAASNGEFSEMSAMTGLKTFVAALAGHVAAEAARLG
;
A
#
# COMPACT_ATOMS: atom_id res chain seq x y z
N MET A 1 -2.05 5.63 -1.74
CA MET A 1 -3.17 4.87 -2.33
C MET A 1 -4.18 4.57 -1.23
N MET A 2 -5.48 4.70 -1.52
CA MET A 2 -6.55 4.35 -0.57
C MET A 2 -7.45 3.29 -1.21
N VAL A 3 -7.74 2.21 -0.47
CA VAL A 3 -8.60 1.11 -0.94
C VAL A 3 -9.67 0.83 0.11
N GLU A 4 -10.90 0.52 -0.32
CA GLU A 4 -11.97 0.16 0.61
C GLU A 4 -11.63 -1.15 1.36
N ASP A 5 -11.74 -1.11 2.69
CA ASP A 5 -11.70 -2.28 3.54
C ASP A 5 -13.10 -2.91 3.60
N ALA A 6 -13.30 -3.92 2.76
CA ALA A 6 -14.53 -4.68 2.66
C ALA A 6 -14.22 -6.18 2.76
N PRO A 7 -15.18 -7.03 3.18
CA PRO A 7 -14.96 -8.47 3.26
C PRO A 7 -14.43 -9.09 1.96
N LYS A 8 -14.90 -8.59 0.81
CA LYS A 8 -14.43 -9.03 -0.52
C LYS A 8 -13.01 -8.59 -0.84
N SER A 9 -12.55 -7.42 -0.38
CA SER A 9 -11.18 -6.94 -0.65
C SER A 9 -10.15 -7.66 0.22
N ARG A 10 -10.57 -8.24 1.36
CA ARG A 10 -9.78 -9.14 2.23
C ARG A 10 -9.90 -10.63 1.90
N SER A 11 -10.79 -11.02 1.00
CA SER A 11 -10.97 -12.43 0.64
C SER A 11 -9.96 -12.87 -0.41
N PRO A 12 -9.38 -14.09 -0.30
CA PRO A 12 -8.57 -14.69 -1.35
C PRO A 12 -9.27 -14.66 -2.72
N VAL A 13 -8.53 -14.27 -3.75
CA VAL A 13 -9.02 -14.30 -5.13
C VAL A 13 -8.56 -15.60 -5.79
N LYS A 14 -9.45 -16.27 -6.53
CA LYS A 14 -9.11 -17.47 -7.28
C LYS A 14 -8.21 -17.11 -8.48
N ASP A 15 -7.03 -17.71 -8.51
CA ASP A 15 -6.09 -17.54 -9.62
C ASP A 15 -6.44 -18.48 -10.78
N THR A 16 -6.64 -17.91 -11.97
CA THR A 16 -6.77 -18.69 -13.22
C THR A 16 -5.60 -18.33 -14.11
N SER A 17 -4.63 -19.24 -14.21
CA SER A 17 -3.33 -18.97 -14.84
C SER A 17 -3.01 -20.02 -15.93
N PRO A 18 -3.72 -20.01 -17.07
CA PRO A 18 -3.66 -21.09 -18.06
C PRO A 18 -2.35 -21.11 -18.88
N HIS A 19 -1.63 -19.99 -18.96
CA HIS A 19 -0.43 -19.85 -19.81
C HIS A 19 0.87 -19.71 -19.01
N PHE A 20 0.84 -18.96 -17.92
CA PHE A 20 2.00 -18.72 -17.06
C PHE A 20 1.59 -18.84 -15.60
N PRO A 21 2.40 -19.46 -14.74
CA PRO A 21 2.10 -19.54 -13.33
C PRO A 21 2.13 -18.14 -12.72
N VAL A 22 1.16 -17.85 -11.84
CA VAL A 22 1.26 -16.69 -10.95
C VAL A 22 2.43 -16.85 -10.00
N PHE A 23 3.11 -15.76 -9.66
CA PHE A 23 4.19 -15.82 -8.67
C PHE A 23 3.64 -16.30 -7.31
N PRO A 24 4.44 -17.04 -6.52
CA PRO A 24 3.97 -17.65 -5.27
C PRO A 24 3.31 -16.68 -4.30
N GLU A 25 3.82 -15.45 -4.20
CA GLU A 25 3.29 -14.40 -3.32
C GLU A 25 1.88 -13.91 -3.69
N PHE A 26 1.44 -14.13 -4.94
CA PHE A 26 0.10 -13.75 -5.39
C PHE A 26 -0.93 -14.88 -5.24
N LYS A 27 -0.47 -16.12 -4.96
CA LYS A 27 -1.37 -17.28 -4.82
C LYS A 27 -2.26 -17.12 -3.60
N ASN A 28 -3.57 -17.19 -3.80
CA ASN A 28 -4.59 -16.96 -2.76
C ASN A 28 -4.51 -15.58 -2.10
N ALA A 29 -3.74 -14.63 -2.66
CA ALA A 29 -3.70 -13.28 -2.14
C ALA A 29 -5.03 -12.57 -2.42
N SER A 30 -5.58 -11.95 -1.39
CA SER A 30 -6.69 -11.01 -1.46
C SER A 30 -6.32 -9.75 -2.23
N TYR A 31 -7.32 -8.97 -2.62
CA TYR A 31 -7.10 -7.75 -3.37
C TYR A 31 -6.24 -6.72 -2.61
N LEU A 32 -6.43 -6.61 -1.30
CA LEU A 32 -5.60 -5.75 -0.44
C LEU A 32 -4.16 -6.24 -0.30
N GLU A 33 -3.95 -7.56 -0.17
CA GLU A 33 -2.59 -8.13 -0.14
C GLU A 33 -1.85 -7.90 -1.46
N ARG A 34 -2.54 -8.00 -2.59
CA ARG A 34 -1.95 -7.70 -3.91
C ARG A 34 -1.49 -6.24 -4.01
N TYR A 35 -2.27 -5.29 -3.49
CA TYR A 35 -1.87 -3.89 -3.46
C TYR A 35 -0.70 -3.62 -2.52
N ASP A 36 -0.69 -4.26 -1.36
CA ASP A 36 0.44 -4.14 -0.45
C ASP A 36 1.71 -4.65 -1.11
N LEU A 37 1.69 -5.87 -1.67
CA LEU A 37 2.82 -6.44 -2.43
C LEU A 37 3.30 -5.52 -3.57
N LEU A 38 2.38 -4.90 -4.31
CA LEU A 38 2.72 -3.92 -5.35
C LEU A 38 3.51 -2.75 -4.75
N CYS A 39 2.96 -2.11 -3.70
CA CYS A 39 3.62 -0.97 -3.05
C CYS A 39 4.98 -1.37 -2.47
N GLN A 40 5.09 -2.55 -1.85
CA GLN A 40 6.34 -3.07 -1.33
C GLN A 40 7.40 -3.21 -2.43
N LYS A 41 7.04 -3.87 -3.55
CA LYS A 41 7.96 -4.07 -4.69
C LYS A 41 8.37 -2.75 -5.34
N LEU A 42 7.45 -1.79 -5.52
CA LEU A 42 7.78 -0.46 -6.07
C LEU A 42 8.86 0.27 -5.24
N VAL A 43 8.81 0.14 -3.91
CA VAL A 43 9.81 0.74 -3.01
C VAL A 43 11.11 -0.06 -3.02
N GLN A 44 11.03 -1.39 -2.94
CA GLN A 44 12.22 -2.25 -2.92
C GLN A 44 13.04 -2.14 -4.21
N GLU A 45 12.38 -2.05 -5.36
CA GLU A 45 12.99 -1.90 -6.69
C GLU A 45 13.38 -0.44 -7.00
N GLN A 46 13.34 0.47 -6.01
CA GLN A 46 13.71 1.89 -6.14
C GLN A 46 12.95 2.65 -7.24
N LEU A 47 11.76 2.16 -7.62
CA LEU A 47 10.88 2.87 -8.53
C LEU A 47 10.18 4.02 -7.80
N TYR A 48 9.89 3.81 -6.50
CA TYR A 48 9.30 4.78 -5.59
C TYR A 48 10.20 4.93 -4.36
N THR A 49 10.40 6.16 -3.88
CA THR A 49 11.14 6.39 -2.63
C THR A 49 10.39 5.89 -1.40
N THR A 50 9.06 6.06 -1.39
CA THR A 50 8.18 5.55 -0.35
C THR A 50 6.77 5.35 -0.92
N ALA A 51 5.94 4.53 -0.29
CA ALA A 51 4.55 4.32 -0.65
C ALA A 51 3.68 4.32 0.62
N GLY A 52 2.49 4.91 0.53
CA GLY A 52 1.49 4.93 1.60
C GLY A 52 0.20 4.25 1.15
N LEU A 53 -0.03 2.99 1.55
CA LEU A 53 -1.26 2.24 1.35
C LEU A 53 -2.10 2.28 2.63
N ILE A 54 -3.25 2.95 2.54
CA ILE A 54 -4.26 2.98 3.61
C ILE A 54 -5.53 2.29 3.14
N THR A 55 -6.25 1.73 4.10
CA THR A 55 -7.53 1.04 3.90
C THR A 55 -8.56 1.64 4.83
N SER A 56 -9.84 1.67 4.42
CA SER A 56 -10.90 2.20 5.29
C SER A 56 -12.23 1.55 4.97
N LYS A 57 -13.00 1.24 6.00
CA LYS A 57 -14.36 0.75 5.84
C LYS A 57 -15.24 1.88 5.32
N ARG A 58 -16.21 1.57 4.45
CA ARG A 58 -17.20 2.57 4.00
C ARG A 58 -17.95 3.26 5.14
N SER A 59 -18.20 2.56 6.24
CA SER A 59 -18.84 3.12 7.44
C SER A 59 -18.01 4.20 8.13
N ALA A 60 -16.68 4.23 7.91
CA ALA A 60 -15.77 5.20 8.51
C ALA A 60 -15.75 6.56 7.80
N ALA A 61 -16.64 6.78 6.81
CA ALA A 61 -16.70 8.04 6.07
C ALA A 61 -16.93 9.28 6.97
N SER A 62 -17.55 9.11 8.13
CA SER A 62 -17.88 10.20 9.06
C SER A 62 -16.82 10.46 10.14
N ASN A 63 -15.99 9.47 10.47
CA ASN A 63 -15.00 9.56 11.55
C ASN A 63 -13.54 9.48 11.05
N GLY A 64 -13.33 9.15 9.78
CA GLY A 64 -12.00 9.08 9.17
C GLY A 64 -11.16 7.89 9.63
N GLU A 65 -11.76 6.87 10.25
CA GLU A 65 -11.02 5.66 10.63
C GLU A 65 -10.42 4.98 9.41
N PHE A 66 -9.14 4.62 9.52
CA PHE A 66 -8.40 3.89 8.51
C PHE A 66 -7.50 2.85 9.15
N SER A 67 -6.93 1.98 8.33
CA SER A 67 -5.99 0.92 8.74
C SER A 67 -4.90 0.78 7.70
N GLU A 68 -3.75 0.26 8.11
CA GLU A 68 -2.59 0.04 7.25
C GLU A 68 -2.40 -1.46 7.00
N MET A 69 -1.89 -1.83 5.83
CA MET A 69 -1.61 -3.24 5.50
C MET A 69 -0.24 -3.70 6.01
N SER A 70 0.76 -2.83 5.96
CA SER A 70 2.09 -3.08 6.50
C SER A 70 2.72 -1.78 7.03
N ALA A 71 3.64 -1.90 7.98
CA ALA A 71 4.38 -0.74 8.49
C ALA A 71 5.31 -0.11 7.43
N MET A 72 5.80 -0.91 6.48
CA MET A 72 6.67 -0.44 5.41
C MET A 72 5.94 0.49 4.43
N THR A 73 4.68 0.16 4.12
CA THR A 73 3.82 0.94 3.23
C THR A 73 2.80 1.79 4.00
N GLY A 74 3.01 2.02 5.29
CA GLY A 74 2.10 2.76 6.16
C GLY A 74 2.14 4.28 5.93
N LEU A 75 1.06 4.96 6.32
CA LEU A 75 0.93 6.42 6.25
C LEU A 75 2.00 7.11 7.09
N LYS A 76 2.31 6.58 8.28
CA LYS A 76 3.34 7.16 9.15
C LYS A 76 4.71 7.20 8.45
N THR A 77 5.12 6.08 7.86
CA THR A 77 6.39 5.97 7.12
C THR A 77 6.40 6.91 5.91
N PHE A 78 5.30 6.94 5.16
CA PHE A 78 5.14 7.82 4.00
C PHE A 78 5.28 9.30 4.37
N VAL A 79 4.55 9.77 5.39
CA VAL A 79 4.56 11.18 5.82
C VAL A 79 5.91 11.56 6.41
N ALA A 80 6.55 10.66 7.18
CA ALA A 80 7.89 10.92 7.71
C ALA A 80 8.93 11.11 6.59
N ALA A 81 8.89 10.26 5.56
CA ALA A 81 9.77 10.39 4.39
C ALA A 81 9.49 11.69 3.61
N LEU A 82 8.21 12.02 3.37
CA LEU A 82 7.82 13.27 2.73
C LEU A 82 8.31 14.50 3.51
N ALA A 83 8.11 14.52 4.82
CA ALA A 83 8.58 15.61 5.68
C ALA A 83 10.11 15.74 5.62
N GLY A 84 10.84 14.62 5.59
CA GLY A 84 12.29 14.61 5.39
C GLY A 84 12.70 15.23 4.06
N HIS A 85 12.01 14.90 2.96
CA HIS A 85 12.27 15.52 1.65
C HIS A 85 12.01 17.03 1.65
N VAL A 86 10.90 17.48 2.24
CA VAL A 86 10.57 18.90 2.36
C VAL A 86 11.61 19.64 3.19
N ALA A 87 12.03 19.09 4.33
CA ALA A 87 13.04 19.70 5.19
C ALA A 87 14.40 19.79 4.48
N ALA A 88 14.81 18.73 3.78
CA ALA A 88 16.05 18.71 3.02
C ALA A 88 16.05 19.76 1.89
N GLU A 89 14.91 19.94 1.20
CA GLU A 89 14.80 20.93 0.14
C GLU A 89 14.76 22.36 0.69
N ALA A 90 14.04 22.60 1.79
CA ALA A 90 14.00 23.90 2.44
C ALA A 90 15.40 24.35 2.91
N ALA A 91 16.20 23.43 3.43
CA ALA A 91 17.57 23.71 3.87
C ALA A 91 18.54 24.06 2.72
N ARG A 92 18.21 23.76 1.46
CA ARG A 92 19.02 24.16 0.30
C ARG A 92 18.75 25.59 -0.18
N LEU A 93 17.58 26.14 0.18
CA LEU A 93 17.15 27.48 -0.24
C LEU A 93 17.58 28.58 0.74
N GLY A 94 17.92 28.23 1.98
CA GLY A 94 18.48 29.13 2.98
C GLY A 94 20.00 29.16 2.94
#